data_AF-A0A920BZ64-F1
#
_entry.id   AF-A0A920BZ64-F1
#
_cell.length_a   1.000
_cell.length_b   1.000
_cell.length_c   1.000
_cell.angle_alpha   90.00
_cell.angle_beta   90.00
_cell.angle_gamma   90.00
#
_symmetry.space_group_name_H-M   'P 1'
#
loop_
_entity.id
_entity.type
_entity.pdbx_description
1 polymer ?
#
loop_
_entity_poly.entity_id
_entity_poly.type
_entity_poly.pdbx_seq_one_letter_code
_entity_poly.pdbx_strand_id
1 'polypeptide(L)'
;MTKKVLICLSVLVIGMVAYFFWRGWQEQSAPSSKKNQEELIMSIFSEAKLGRVPEVPLVAGESSPQEVYKLLGDADKTDTLAEGVYQHYDDQEMTIGSRTDRVVDIRSYASELRGIHLETIEKLKGKPDEIRYYQDEQVDQMILVYNMTKSEQLKWILPKPTESEQNPAVDHISLYSDSAKAIRAQKNVTEQLNDMNIREKIGQMIFVGPDGAELDEGTKELITHHQVGGFIFFSESLQTSEQMLTLLNDIKKENTQNPFPLFLGVDQEGGQVSRFPDDILSLPTNEGIGMLNNSTFSYQVGQVLGEQLKAFGFNLDFAPVLDVNSNPDNPVINDRSFGPDPQLVSRLGIETMKGIQSQQIMSVIKHFPGHGDTAVDSHLELPIIEKSVKEMEKLELIPFQKAIDEGADMVMVAHILIPEIDPAYPSSMSEKVITNLLRDQLHFTGVVVTDDMTMKAITNQYEMGEAAVQSVKAGSDVVLIAHEYDKAKEAIEALVHAVETGELSEKRIDESVRRILELKRKYAIQDQPVKKVDVQKLNKAMEELLQEYPEE
;
A
#
# COMPACT_ATOMS: atom_id res chain seq x y z
N MET A 1 -14.20 68.00 30.36
CA MET A 1 -14.50 67.63 28.95
C MET A 1 -14.01 66.22 28.74
N THR A 2 -14.96 65.31 28.62
CA THR A 2 -14.82 63.86 28.79
C THR A 2 -14.49 63.16 27.46
N LYS A 3 -14.03 61.91 27.57
CA LYS A 3 -13.60 60.93 26.53
C LYS A 3 -14.37 60.91 25.18
N LYS A 4 -15.50 61.61 25.03
CA LYS A 4 -16.24 61.77 23.78
C LYS A 4 -15.52 62.63 22.73
N VAL A 5 -14.70 63.60 23.13
CA VAL A 5 -14.00 64.48 22.17
C VAL A 5 -12.83 63.76 21.47
N LEU A 6 -12.16 62.82 22.15
CA LEU A 6 -11.06 62.05 21.58
C LEU A 6 -11.54 60.93 20.60
N ILE A 7 -12.75 60.41 20.83
CA ILE A 7 -13.38 59.42 19.94
C ILE A 7 -13.93 60.11 18.67
N CYS A 8 -14.46 61.33 18.76
CA CYS A 8 -14.89 62.07 17.57
C CYS A 8 -13.72 62.48 16.66
N LEU A 9 -12.54 62.80 17.21
CA LEU A 9 -11.35 63.14 16.42
C LEU A 9 -10.71 61.93 15.72
N SER A 10 -10.81 60.73 16.29
CA SER A 10 -10.31 59.49 15.65
C SER A 10 -11.25 58.99 14.55
N VAL A 11 -12.57 59.13 14.72
CA VAL A 11 -13.55 58.77 13.67
C VAL A 11 -13.50 59.74 12.48
N LEU A 12 -13.20 61.03 12.70
CA LEU A 12 -13.03 62.01 11.62
C LEU A 12 -11.76 61.80 10.78
N VAL A 13 -10.66 61.36 11.40
CA VAL A 13 -9.40 61.07 10.68
C VAL A 13 -9.50 59.76 9.90
N ILE A 14 -10.15 58.73 10.45
CA ILE A 14 -10.39 57.46 9.73
C ILE A 14 -11.39 57.67 8.58
N GLY A 15 -12.42 58.50 8.77
CA GLY A 15 -13.37 58.86 7.72
C GLY A 15 -12.76 59.69 6.58
N MET A 16 -11.80 60.59 6.87
CA MET A 16 -11.07 61.32 5.83
C MET A 16 -10.11 60.41 5.06
N VAL A 17 -9.40 59.49 5.73
CA VAL A 17 -8.52 58.52 5.04
C VAL A 17 -9.35 57.58 4.15
N ALA A 18 -10.52 57.12 4.60
CA ALA A 18 -11.43 56.32 3.77
C ALA A 18 -12.04 57.13 2.59
N TYR A 19 -12.36 58.40 2.78
CA TYR A 19 -12.90 59.26 1.71
C TYR A 19 -11.84 59.61 0.64
N PHE A 20 -10.58 59.82 1.03
CA PHE A 20 -9.49 60.05 0.06
C PHE A 20 -9.01 58.75 -0.62
N PHE A 21 -9.08 57.60 0.05
CA PHE A 21 -8.89 56.29 -0.62
C PHE A 21 -10.02 55.98 -1.60
N TRP A 22 -11.28 56.29 -1.25
CA TRP A 22 -12.43 56.07 -2.13
C TRP A 22 -12.45 57.02 -3.34
N ARG A 23 -12.09 58.30 -3.17
CA ARG A 23 -11.95 59.24 -4.30
C ARG A 23 -10.70 59.02 -5.14
N GLY A 24 -9.58 58.59 -4.55
CA GLY A 24 -8.36 58.24 -5.28
C GLY A 24 -8.51 57.00 -6.17
N TRP A 25 -9.52 56.17 -5.91
CA TRP A 25 -9.86 55.00 -6.72
C TRP A 25 -10.85 55.33 -7.87
N GLN A 26 -11.53 56.49 -7.83
CA GLN A 26 -12.48 56.91 -8.89
C GLN A 26 -11.87 57.77 -10.01
N GLU A 27 -10.57 58.08 -9.96
CA GLU A 27 -9.85 58.71 -11.06
C GLU A 27 -8.59 57.92 -11.42
N GLN A 28 -8.77 56.68 -11.87
CA GLN A 28 -7.83 56.01 -12.76
C GLN A 28 -8.57 55.48 -13.98
N SER A 29 -8.34 56.17 -15.09
CA SER A 29 -8.56 55.75 -16.47
C SER A 29 -8.52 54.22 -16.65
N ALA A 30 -9.58 53.68 -17.28
CA ALA A 30 -9.77 52.26 -17.59
C ALA A 30 -8.44 51.53 -17.92
N PRO A 31 -8.04 50.53 -17.11
CA PRO A 31 -7.01 49.58 -17.50
C PRO A 31 -7.54 48.72 -18.65
N SER A 32 -6.69 48.43 -19.64
CA SER A 32 -7.02 47.47 -20.69
C SER A 32 -7.35 46.11 -20.05
N SER A 33 -8.46 45.49 -20.45
CA SER A 33 -8.96 44.21 -19.92
C SER A 33 -7.89 43.11 -19.83
N LYS A 34 -6.90 43.14 -20.74
CA LYS A 34 -5.74 42.22 -20.74
C LYS A 34 -4.90 42.30 -19.47
N LYS A 35 -4.68 43.48 -18.90
CA LYS A 35 -3.84 43.62 -17.69
C LYS A 35 -4.50 42.97 -16.46
N ASN A 36 -5.84 42.97 -16.43
CA ASN A 36 -6.62 42.32 -15.38
C ASN A 36 -6.58 40.77 -15.50
N GLN A 37 -6.52 40.25 -16.74
CA GLN A 37 -6.45 38.80 -17.00
C GLN A 37 -5.09 38.20 -16.63
N GLU A 38 -3.98 38.88 -16.93
CA GLU A 38 -2.64 38.40 -16.55
C GLU A 38 -2.49 38.36 -15.02
N GLU A 39 -3.01 39.36 -14.31
CA GLU A 39 -3.02 39.39 -12.84
C GLU A 39 -3.88 38.27 -12.25
N LEU A 40 -5.06 37.99 -12.82
CA LEU A 40 -5.93 36.88 -12.40
C LEU A 40 -5.25 35.52 -12.60
N ILE A 41 -4.63 35.26 -13.77
CA ILE A 41 -3.89 34.02 -14.03
C ILE A 41 -2.78 33.83 -12.99
N MET A 42 -1.99 34.88 -12.73
CA MET A 42 -0.91 34.82 -11.75
C MET A 42 -1.44 34.57 -10.33
N SER A 43 -2.58 35.16 -9.98
CA SER A 43 -3.27 34.92 -8.71
C SER A 43 -3.72 33.46 -8.57
N ILE A 44 -4.40 32.89 -9.58
CA ILE A 44 -4.83 31.49 -9.59
C ILE A 44 -3.63 30.55 -9.39
N PHE A 45 -2.54 30.75 -10.11
CA PHE A 45 -1.33 29.92 -9.94
C PHE A 45 -0.64 30.12 -8.59
N SER A 46 -0.76 31.29 -7.96
CA SER A 46 -0.19 31.53 -6.63
C SER A 46 -1.02 30.85 -5.54
N GLU A 47 -2.34 31.03 -5.57
CA GLU A 47 -3.28 30.43 -4.63
C GLU A 47 -3.32 28.91 -4.75
N ALA A 48 -3.20 28.37 -5.97
CA ALA A 48 -3.19 26.92 -6.19
C ALA A 48 -2.00 26.21 -5.50
N LYS A 49 -0.88 26.90 -5.26
CA LYS A 49 0.24 26.35 -4.44
C LYS A 49 -0.10 26.23 -2.96
N LEU A 50 -1.13 26.92 -2.51
CA LEU A 50 -1.65 26.93 -1.16
C LEU A 50 -2.92 26.07 -1.03
N GLY A 51 -3.26 25.27 -2.05
CA GLY A 51 -4.50 24.49 -2.08
C GLY A 51 -5.76 25.34 -2.26
N ARG A 52 -5.66 26.59 -2.69
CA ARG A 52 -6.79 27.53 -2.80
C ARG A 52 -7.15 27.88 -4.23
N VAL A 53 -8.44 28.11 -4.45
CA VAL A 53 -8.97 28.77 -5.64
C VAL A 53 -9.35 30.21 -5.24
N PRO A 54 -9.03 31.24 -6.03
CA PRO A 54 -9.39 32.61 -5.70
C PRO A 54 -10.88 32.75 -5.37
N GLU A 55 -11.17 33.54 -4.34
CA GLU A 55 -12.53 33.85 -3.85
C GLU A 55 -13.32 32.65 -3.27
N VAL A 56 -12.74 31.45 -3.26
CA VAL A 56 -13.31 30.27 -2.60
C VAL A 56 -12.69 30.11 -1.19
N PRO A 57 -13.47 30.23 -0.10
CA PRO A 57 -12.97 30.15 1.27
C PRO A 57 -12.74 28.70 1.75
N LEU A 58 -12.23 27.84 0.86
CA LEU A 58 -11.95 26.43 1.10
C LEU A 58 -10.52 26.11 0.64
N VAL A 59 -9.92 25.10 1.25
CA VAL A 59 -8.58 24.62 0.91
C VAL A 59 -8.68 23.16 0.50
N ALA A 60 -8.36 22.85 -0.76
CA ALA A 60 -8.33 21.51 -1.29
C ALA A 60 -7.32 20.65 -0.50
N GLY A 61 -7.79 19.50 -0.04
CA GLY A 61 -7.06 18.54 0.78
C GLY A 61 -6.98 18.87 2.27
N GLU A 62 -7.44 20.05 2.70
CA GLU A 62 -7.52 20.43 4.11
C GLU A 62 -8.97 20.53 4.63
N SER A 63 -9.84 21.20 3.88
CA SER A 63 -11.22 21.48 4.28
C SER A 63 -12.09 20.21 4.33
N SER A 64 -13.06 20.19 5.24
CA SER A 64 -14.01 19.08 5.44
C SER A 64 -15.38 19.33 4.79
N PRO A 65 -16.14 18.28 4.43
CA PRO A 65 -17.52 18.42 3.96
C PRO A 65 -18.43 19.20 4.94
N GLN A 66 -18.18 19.11 6.25
CA GLN A 66 -18.93 19.88 7.25
C GLN A 66 -18.62 21.38 7.18
N GLU A 67 -17.37 21.76 6.87
CA GLU A 67 -17.02 23.16 6.62
C GLU A 67 -17.66 23.67 5.33
N VAL A 68 -17.71 22.85 4.28
CA VAL A 68 -18.43 23.15 3.03
C VAL A 68 -19.90 23.45 3.33
N TYR A 69 -20.58 22.54 4.04
CA TYR A 69 -21.98 22.74 4.43
C TYR A 69 -22.18 24.00 5.28
N LYS A 70 -21.27 24.29 6.20
CA LYS A 70 -21.35 25.49 7.05
C LYS A 70 -21.16 26.79 6.26
N LEU A 71 -20.37 26.75 5.19
CA LEU A 71 -20.05 27.92 4.37
C LEU A 71 -21.07 28.14 3.24
N LEU A 72 -21.47 27.07 2.57
CA LEU A 72 -22.26 27.12 1.34
C LEU A 72 -23.71 26.61 1.51
N GLY A 73 -23.99 25.86 2.58
CA GLY A 73 -25.30 25.25 2.81
C GLY A 73 -25.52 23.99 1.97
N ASP A 74 -26.79 23.71 1.70
CA ASP A 74 -27.21 22.59 0.83
C ASP A 74 -26.80 22.87 -0.63
N ALA A 75 -26.33 21.83 -1.30
CA ALA A 75 -25.96 21.90 -2.72
C ALA A 75 -27.22 21.85 -3.62
N ASP A 76 -27.17 22.52 -4.77
CA ASP A 76 -28.25 22.49 -5.77
C ASP A 76 -28.40 21.10 -6.40
N LYS A 77 -27.25 20.42 -6.59
CA LYS A 77 -27.16 19.06 -7.11
C LYS A 77 -26.01 18.33 -6.44
N THR A 78 -26.15 17.02 -6.26
CA THR A 78 -25.06 16.15 -5.79
C THR A 78 -24.94 14.93 -6.70
N ASP A 79 -23.76 14.72 -7.26
CA ASP A 79 -23.41 13.53 -8.04
C ASP A 79 -22.48 12.63 -7.20
N THR A 80 -22.73 11.32 -7.19
CA THR A 80 -21.85 10.34 -6.53
C THR A 80 -21.16 9.52 -7.60
N LEU A 81 -19.83 9.61 -7.66
CA LEU A 81 -18.97 8.93 -8.62
C LEU A 81 -17.99 8.02 -7.87
N ALA A 82 -17.35 7.08 -8.59
CA ALA A 82 -16.25 6.28 -8.02
C ALA A 82 -15.12 7.17 -7.45
N GLU A 83 -14.97 8.38 -8.02
CA GLU A 83 -13.97 9.37 -7.63
C GLU A 83 -14.37 10.23 -6.43
N GLY A 84 -15.59 10.08 -5.86
CA GLY A 84 -16.06 10.85 -4.72
C GLY A 84 -17.45 11.46 -4.89
N VAL A 85 -17.84 12.29 -3.93
CA VAL A 85 -19.11 13.02 -3.92
C VAL A 85 -18.88 14.43 -4.44
N TYR A 86 -19.60 14.82 -5.47
CA TYR A 86 -19.49 16.13 -6.12
C TYR A 86 -20.75 16.95 -5.88
N GLN A 87 -20.60 18.05 -5.16
CA GLN A 87 -21.68 18.98 -4.80
C GLN A 87 -21.59 20.23 -5.67
N HIS A 88 -22.68 20.56 -6.37
CA HIS A 88 -22.78 21.70 -7.27
C HIS A 88 -23.49 22.86 -6.57
N TYR A 89 -22.89 24.05 -6.70
CA TYR A 89 -23.34 25.31 -6.12
C TYR A 89 -23.44 26.33 -7.24
N ASP A 90 -24.59 26.33 -7.92
CA ASP A 90 -24.81 27.05 -9.18
C ASP A 90 -24.73 28.57 -8.97
N ASP A 91 -25.29 29.07 -7.85
CA ASP A 91 -25.27 30.49 -7.48
C ASP A 91 -23.85 31.01 -7.17
N GLN A 92 -22.95 30.11 -6.78
CA GLN A 92 -21.56 30.43 -6.47
C GLN A 92 -20.60 30.05 -7.61
N GLU A 93 -21.13 29.60 -8.76
CA GLU A 93 -20.37 29.15 -9.92
C GLU A 93 -19.25 28.16 -9.54
N MET A 94 -19.55 27.16 -8.68
CA MET A 94 -18.54 26.20 -8.22
C MET A 94 -19.06 24.78 -8.01
N THR A 95 -18.13 23.82 -8.07
CA THR A 95 -18.38 22.42 -7.68
C THR A 95 -17.33 21.99 -6.67
N ILE A 96 -17.76 21.36 -5.58
CA ILE A 96 -16.87 20.83 -4.54
C ILE A 96 -16.91 19.30 -4.59
N GLY A 97 -15.78 18.70 -4.95
CA GLY A 97 -15.56 17.25 -4.89
C GLY A 97 -14.93 16.86 -3.56
N SER A 98 -15.55 15.91 -2.86
CA SER A 98 -15.08 15.39 -1.58
C SER A 98 -14.90 13.87 -1.62
N ARG A 99 -13.88 13.38 -0.93
CA ARG A 99 -13.69 11.95 -0.63
C ARG A 99 -13.64 11.77 0.87
N THR A 100 -14.36 10.76 1.37
CA THR A 100 -14.48 10.44 2.80
C THR A 100 -14.83 11.65 3.65
N ASP A 101 -13.83 12.33 4.19
CA ASP A 101 -13.88 13.39 5.19
C ASP A 101 -13.24 14.70 4.72
N ARG A 102 -12.79 14.80 3.46
CA ARG A 102 -12.11 16.01 2.94
C ARG A 102 -12.55 16.42 1.54
N VAL A 103 -12.49 17.72 1.29
CA VAL A 103 -12.55 18.33 -0.05
C VAL A 103 -11.27 17.97 -0.79
N VAL A 104 -11.37 17.35 -1.95
CA VAL A 104 -10.22 16.95 -2.78
C VAL A 104 -10.20 17.63 -4.14
N ASP A 105 -11.32 18.19 -4.59
CA ASP A 105 -11.44 18.91 -5.86
C ASP A 105 -12.27 20.18 -5.65
N ILE A 106 -11.74 21.33 -6.05
CA ILE A 106 -12.47 22.61 -6.06
C ILE A 106 -12.53 23.08 -7.51
N ARG A 107 -13.72 23.09 -8.10
CA ARG A 107 -13.96 23.59 -9.45
C ARG A 107 -14.58 24.97 -9.39
N SER A 108 -14.03 25.92 -10.14
CA SER A 108 -14.56 27.28 -10.25
C SER A 108 -14.91 27.58 -11.71
N TYR A 109 -16.16 27.99 -11.91
CA TYR A 109 -16.78 28.39 -13.16
C TYR A 109 -16.93 29.92 -13.24
N ALA A 110 -16.18 30.66 -12.41
CA ALA A 110 -16.29 32.11 -12.27
C ALA A 110 -16.26 32.80 -13.65
N SER A 111 -17.25 33.65 -13.91
CA SER A 111 -17.46 34.27 -15.24
C SER A 111 -16.23 35.00 -15.81
N GLU A 112 -15.35 35.53 -14.96
CA GLU A 112 -14.06 36.15 -15.31
C GLU A 112 -13.05 35.20 -15.96
N LEU A 113 -13.14 33.89 -15.68
CA LEU A 113 -12.32 32.86 -16.32
C LEU A 113 -12.58 32.78 -17.82
N ARG A 114 -13.82 33.04 -18.27
CA ARG A 114 -14.20 32.98 -19.69
C ARG A 114 -13.51 34.04 -20.56
N GLY A 115 -12.85 35.02 -19.94
CA GLY A 115 -11.99 35.97 -20.64
C GLY A 115 -10.58 35.46 -20.90
N ILE A 116 -10.16 34.38 -20.22
CA ILE A 116 -8.81 33.81 -20.34
C ILE A 116 -8.81 32.80 -21.50
N HIS A 117 -7.79 32.88 -22.36
CA HIS A 117 -7.64 32.01 -23.53
C HIS A 117 -6.36 31.19 -23.46
N LEU A 118 -6.35 30.03 -24.14
CA LEU A 118 -5.24 29.08 -24.22
C LEU A 118 -3.87 29.75 -24.39
N GLU A 119 -3.70 30.58 -25.41
CA GLU A 119 -2.42 31.24 -25.71
C GLU A 119 -1.94 32.14 -24.56
N THR A 120 -2.86 32.74 -23.80
CA THR A 120 -2.49 33.63 -22.68
C THR A 120 -1.92 32.83 -21.52
N ILE A 121 -2.50 31.66 -21.23
CA ILE A 121 -2.01 30.73 -20.19
C ILE A 121 -0.62 30.24 -20.59
N GLU A 122 -0.47 29.70 -21.80
CA GLU A 122 0.80 29.16 -22.29
C GLU A 122 1.90 30.21 -22.34
N LYS A 123 1.57 31.45 -22.73
CA LYS A 123 2.52 32.56 -22.76
C LYS A 123 3.02 32.94 -21.36
N LEU A 124 2.15 32.96 -20.36
CA LEU A 124 2.52 33.39 -19.00
C LEU A 124 3.17 32.27 -18.18
N LYS A 125 2.72 31.03 -18.36
CA LYS A 125 3.07 29.90 -17.48
C LYS A 125 3.90 28.83 -18.16
N GLY A 126 4.08 28.91 -19.47
CA GLY A 126 4.75 27.89 -20.25
C GLY A 126 3.86 26.67 -20.51
N LYS A 127 4.47 25.63 -21.04
CA LYS A 127 3.78 24.37 -21.33
C LYS A 127 3.29 23.72 -20.03
N PRO A 128 2.09 23.12 -20.02
CA PRO A 128 1.63 22.30 -18.91
C PRO A 128 2.51 21.06 -18.73
N ASP A 129 2.46 20.48 -17.53
CA ASP A 129 3.14 19.22 -17.21
C ASP A 129 2.50 18.03 -17.95
N GLU A 130 1.18 18.08 -18.16
CA GLU A 130 0.40 17.08 -18.89
C GLU A 130 -0.77 17.76 -19.62
N ILE A 131 -1.16 17.22 -20.78
CA ILE A 131 -2.39 17.60 -21.49
C ILE A 131 -3.27 16.37 -21.58
N ARG A 132 -4.51 16.47 -21.08
CA ARG A 132 -5.53 15.42 -21.21
C ARG A 132 -6.65 15.87 -22.14
N TYR A 133 -7.40 14.90 -22.65
CA TYR A 133 -8.58 15.13 -23.48
C TYR A 133 -9.75 14.37 -22.89
N TYR A 134 -10.92 14.99 -22.91
CA TYR A 134 -12.17 14.39 -22.46
C TYR A 134 -13.26 14.66 -23.49
N GLN A 135 -14.00 13.63 -23.88
CA GLN A 135 -15.11 13.76 -24.83
C GLN A 135 -16.29 12.92 -24.37
N ASP A 136 -17.47 13.51 -24.35
CA ASP A 136 -18.75 12.84 -24.19
C ASP A 136 -19.78 13.33 -25.23
N GLU A 137 -21.07 13.06 -25.02
CA GLU A 137 -22.14 13.50 -25.94
C GLU A 137 -22.34 15.03 -25.96
N GLN A 138 -21.85 15.76 -24.95
CA GLN A 138 -22.11 17.18 -24.72
C GLN A 138 -20.86 18.05 -24.88
N VAL A 139 -19.67 17.53 -24.57
CA VAL A 139 -18.42 18.30 -24.54
C VAL A 139 -17.26 17.56 -25.22
N ASP A 140 -16.35 18.33 -25.82
CA ASP A 140 -15.03 17.88 -26.30
C ASP A 140 -13.99 18.88 -25.77
N GLN A 141 -13.25 18.44 -24.75
CA GLN A 141 -12.43 19.30 -23.89
C GLN A 141 -10.96 18.89 -23.93
N MET A 142 -10.11 19.92 -23.84
CA MET A 142 -8.70 19.82 -23.48
C MET A 142 -8.53 20.25 -22.03
N ILE A 143 -7.69 19.53 -21.30
CA ILE A 143 -7.35 19.81 -19.91
C ILE A 143 -5.85 20.04 -19.82
N LEU A 144 -5.44 21.27 -19.51
CA LEU A 144 -4.04 21.61 -19.22
C LEU A 144 -3.78 21.34 -17.74
N VAL A 145 -2.87 20.41 -17.42
CA VAL A 145 -2.55 20.05 -16.04
C VAL A 145 -1.21 20.67 -15.66
N TYR A 146 -1.22 21.47 -14.61
CA TYR A 146 -0.02 22.03 -13.98
C TYR A 146 0.13 21.47 -12.57
N ASN A 147 1.27 20.82 -12.30
CA ASN A 147 1.63 20.33 -10.98
C ASN A 147 2.13 21.50 -10.12
N MET A 148 1.34 21.87 -9.12
CA MET A 148 1.60 23.03 -8.28
C MET A 148 2.52 22.69 -7.11
N THR A 149 2.32 21.51 -6.53
CA THR A 149 3.14 20.91 -5.49
C THR A 149 3.26 19.39 -5.75
N LYS A 150 3.74 18.60 -4.77
CA LYS A 150 3.72 17.13 -4.87
C LYS A 150 2.32 16.54 -4.83
N SER A 151 1.35 17.29 -4.33
CA SER A 151 -0.02 16.83 -4.09
C SER A 151 -1.08 17.70 -4.75
N GLU A 152 -0.76 18.93 -5.18
CA GLU A 152 -1.74 19.84 -5.79
C GLU A 152 -1.58 19.89 -7.30
N GLN A 153 -2.68 19.70 -8.03
CA GLN A 153 -2.77 19.86 -9.48
C GLN A 153 -3.79 20.94 -9.82
N LEU A 154 -3.35 21.95 -10.56
CA LEU A 154 -4.23 22.95 -11.15
C LEU A 154 -4.53 22.54 -12.60
N LYS A 155 -5.81 22.33 -12.88
CA LYS A 155 -6.33 21.95 -14.19
C LYS A 155 -7.07 23.13 -14.80
N TRP A 156 -6.73 23.45 -16.04
CA TRP A 156 -7.47 24.42 -16.85
C TRP A 156 -8.25 23.65 -17.92
N ILE A 157 -9.57 23.79 -17.92
CA ILE A 157 -10.46 23.07 -18.83
C ILE A 157 -10.92 24.04 -19.90
N LEU A 158 -10.70 23.66 -21.17
CA LEU A 158 -11.04 24.45 -22.34
C LEU A 158 -11.69 23.53 -23.39
N PRO A 159 -12.55 24.04 -24.28
CA PRO A 159 -12.91 23.33 -25.50
C PRO A 159 -11.65 22.91 -26.29
N LYS A 160 -11.70 21.75 -26.96
CA LYS A 160 -10.60 21.32 -27.83
C LYS A 160 -10.45 22.30 -29.02
N PRO A 161 -9.25 22.85 -29.29
CA PRO A 161 -9.00 23.73 -30.42
C PRO A 161 -9.37 23.06 -31.74
N THR A 162 -10.00 23.83 -32.62
CA THR A 162 -10.43 23.42 -33.95
C THR A 162 -9.80 24.31 -35.01
N GLU A 163 -9.95 23.97 -36.29
CA GLU A 163 -9.50 24.84 -37.38
C GLU A 163 -10.17 26.23 -37.34
N SER A 164 -11.41 26.30 -36.87
CA SER A 164 -12.19 27.54 -36.75
C SER A 164 -11.95 28.32 -35.46
N GLU A 165 -11.51 27.65 -34.40
CA GLU A 165 -11.25 28.26 -33.08
C GLU A 165 -9.98 27.64 -32.49
N GLN A 166 -8.83 28.26 -32.78
CA GLN A 166 -7.52 27.77 -32.35
C GLN A 166 -7.15 28.23 -30.93
N ASN A 167 -7.83 29.24 -30.40
CA ASN A 167 -7.49 29.85 -29.11
C ASN A 167 -8.73 29.90 -28.19
N PRO A 168 -9.25 28.72 -27.80
CA PRO A 168 -10.47 28.63 -27.02
C PRO A 168 -10.35 29.34 -25.66
N ALA A 169 -11.47 29.86 -25.19
CA ALA A 169 -11.59 30.41 -23.85
C ALA A 169 -11.68 29.30 -22.79
N VAL A 170 -11.26 29.60 -21.57
CA VAL A 170 -11.40 28.70 -20.43
C VAL A 170 -12.87 28.54 -20.08
N ASP A 171 -13.29 27.29 -19.92
CA ASP A 171 -14.62 26.96 -19.42
C ASP A 171 -14.64 27.07 -17.89
N HIS A 172 -13.71 26.37 -17.23
CA HIS A 172 -13.52 26.40 -15.78
C HIS A 172 -12.11 25.97 -15.40
N ILE A 173 -11.78 26.12 -14.12
CA ILE A 173 -10.58 25.55 -13.51
C ILE A 173 -10.96 24.52 -12.44
N SER A 174 -10.08 23.55 -12.21
CA SER A 174 -10.18 22.57 -11.13
C SER A 174 -8.86 22.54 -10.37
N LEU A 175 -8.91 22.77 -9.06
CA LEU A 175 -7.80 22.54 -8.16
C LEU A 175 -8.03 21.23 -7.42
N TYR A 176 -7.27 20.22 -7.83
CA TYR A 176 -7.29 18.91 -7.22
C TYR A 176 -6.14 18.78 -6.22
N SER A 177 -6.38 18.20 -5.04
CA SER A 177 -5.34 17.88 -4.07
C SER A 177 -5.40 16.41 -3.65
N ASP A 178 -4.27 15.73 -3.81
CA ASP A 178 -3.96 14.42 -3.27
C ASP A 178 -3.30 14.51 -1.87
N SER A 179 -3.34 15.68 -1.22
CA SER A 179 -2.70 15.88 0.10
C SER A 179 -3.40 15.08 1.20
N ALA A 180 -4.63 14.60 0.99
CA ALA A 180 -5.26 13.59 1.84
C ALA A 180 -4.38 12.34 1.97
N LYS A 181 -3.75 11.89 0.87
CA LYS A 181 -2.79 10.78 0.86
C LYS A 181 -1.52 11.11 1.65
N ALA A 182 -0.94 12.28 1.40
CA ALA A 182 0.30 12.72 2.04
C ALA A 182 0.15 13.01 3.55
N ILE A 183 -0.99 13.53 3.98
CA ILE A 183 -1.33 13.79 5.37
C ILE A 183 -1.63 12.47 6.10
N ARG A 184 -2.40 11.56 5.48
CA ARG A 184 -2.65 10.23 6.04
C ARG A 184 -1.36 9.45 6.25
N ALA A 185 -0.39 9.53 5.33
CA ALA A 185 0.93 8.91 5.50
C ALA A 185 1.75 9.47 6.70
N GLN A 186 1.47 10.69 7.16
CA GLN A 186 2.17 11.36 8.28
C GLN A 186 1.46 11.23 9.63
N LYS A 187 0.16 10.88 9.64
CA LYS A 187 -0.64 10.62 10.85
C LYS A 187 0.00 9.50 11.70
N ASN A 188 -0.37 9.34 12.97
CA ASN A 188 0.00 8.13 13.72
C ASN A 188 -0.84 6.91 13.28
N VAL A 189 -0.46 5.67 13.63
CA VAL A 189 -1.17 4.45 13.15
C VAL A 189 -2.63 4.45 13.58
N THR A 190 -2.93 4.92 14.80
CA THR A 190 -4.30 4.98 15.30
C THR A 190 -5.16 5.94 14.48
N GLU A 191 -4.63 7.10 14.12
CA GLU A 191 -5.33 8.06 13.25
C GLU A 191 -5.53 7.50 11.84
N GLN A 192 -4.51 6.88 11.25
CA GLN A 192 -4.64 6.22 9.94
C GLN A 192 -5.75 5.16 9.95
N LEU A 193 -5.80 4.34 11.00
CA LEU A 193 -6.77 3.27 11.16
C LEU A 193 -8.19 3.82 11.31
N ASN A 194 -8.36 4.92 12.05
CA ASN A 194 -9.66 5.59 12.21
C ASN A 194 -10.17 6.22 10.91
N ASP A 195 -9.27 6.64 10.02
CA ASP A 195 -9.65 7.15 8.70
C ASP A 195 -10.06 6.02 7.73
N MET A 196 -9.74 4.75 8.05
CA MET A 196 -10.02 3.61 7.16
C MET A 196 -11.47 3.16 7.26
N ASN A 197 -12.11 2.99 6.10
CA ASN A 197 -13.34 2.22 6.04
C ASN A 197 -13.05 0.71 6.15
N ILE A 198 -14.08 -0.10 6.39
CA ILE A 198 -13.88 -1.54 6.63
C ILE A 198 -13.27 -2.28 5.43
N ARG A 199 -13.59 -1.87 4.19
CA ARG A 199 -13.03 -2.47 2.97
C ARG A 199 -11.55 -2.12 2.80
N GLU A 200 -11.16 -0.88 3.07
CA GLU A 200 -9.74 -0.48 3.12
C GLU A 200 -8.97 -1.32 4.15
N LYS A 201 -9.56 -1.54 5.33
CA LYS A 201 -8.95 -2.36 6.40
C LYS A 201 -8.76 -3.80 5.96
N ILE A 202 -9.81 -4.42 5.42
CA ILE A 202 -9.77 -5.80 4.93
C ILE A 202 -8.81 -5.93 3.75
N GLY A 203 -8.78 -4.98 2.81
CA GLY A 203 -7.83 -4.94 1.71
C GLY A 203 -6.39 -5.07 2.22
N GLN A 204 -6.01 -4.32 3.26
CA GLN A 204 -4.67 -4.41 3.86
C GLN A 204 -4.32 -5.80 4.42
N MET A 205 -5.32 -6.62 4.74
CA MET A 205 -5.17 -7.98 5.27
C MET A 205 -5.09 -9.05 4.17
N ILE A 206 -5.17 -8.69 2.89
CA ILE A 206 -5.15 -9.64 1.77
C ILE A 206 -3.86 -9.51 0.98
N PHE A 207 -3.15 -10.63 0.81
CA PHE A 207 -2.05 -10.76 -0.14
C PHE A 207 -2.49 -11.62 -1.32
N VAL A 208 -2.10 -11.21 -2.52
CA VAL A 208 -2.46 -11.89 -3.78
C VAL A 208 -1.23 -12.18 -4.64
N GLY A 209 -1.32 -13.09 -5.60
CA GLY A 209 -0.30 -13.22 -6.63
C GLY A 209 -0.76 -12.61 -7.96
N PRO A 210 0.13 -11.97 -8.74
CA PRO A 210 -0.22 -11.58 -10.10
C PRO A 210 -0.30 -12.81 -11.02
N ASP A 211 -1.19 -12.76 -12.00
CA ASP A 211 -1.30 -13.77 -13.05
C ASP A 211 -0.39 -13.40 -14.23
N GLY A 212 0.71 -14.15 -14.38
CA GLY A 212 1.69 -13.96 -15.45
C GLY A 212 2.74 -12.89 -15.17
N ALA A 213 3.46 -12.52 -16.25
CA ALA A 213 4.69 -11.73 -16.19
C ALA A 213 4.48 -10.22 -16.44
N GLU A 214 3.24 -9.76 -16.62
CA GLU A 214 2.93 -8.36 -16.90
C GLU A 214 1.75 -7.89 -16.05
N LEU A 215 1.63 -6.56 -15.85
CA LEU A 215 0.51 -5.99 -15.11
C LEU A 215 -0.79 -6.13 -15.91
N ASP A 216 -1.63 -7.09 -15.50
CA ASP A 216 -2.92 -7.36 -16.12
C ASP A 216 -4.07 -6.58 -15.45
N GLU A 217 -5.26 -6.64 -16.06
CA GLU A 217 -6.44 -5.93 -15.54
C GLU A 217 -6.93 -6.48 -14.20
N GLY A 218 -6.77 -7.79 -13.94
CA GLY A 218 -7.13 -8.38 -12.66
C GLY A 218 -6.25 -7.88 -11.52
N THR A 219 -4.93 -7.80 -11.73
CA THR A 219 -4.01 -7.17 -10.77
C THR A 219 -4.36 -5.70 -10.54
N LYS A 220 -4.64 -4.93 -11.60
CA LYS A 220 -5.05 -3.52 -11.47
C LYS A 220 -6.33 -3.37 -10.65
N GLU A 221 -7.32 -4.23 -10.88
CA GLU A 221 -8.57 -4.22 -10.11
C GLU A 221 -8.31 -4.49 -8.62
N LEU A 222 -7.48 -5.49 -8.29
CA LEU A 222 -7.11 -5.81 -6.91
C LEU A 222 -6.40 -4.64 -6.22
N ILE A 223 -5.55 -3.89 -6.94
CA ILE A 223 -4.87 -2.71 -6.41
C ILE A 223 -5.86 -1.55 -6.22
N THR A 224 -6.64 -1.22 -7.25
CA THR A 224 -7.41 0.03 -7.31
C THR A 224 -8.75 -0.05 -6.60
N HIS A 225 -9.47 -1.17 -6.72
CA HIS A 225 -10.82 -1.34 -6.17
C HIS A 225 -10.80 -2.06 -4.83
N HIS A 226 -9.92 -3.05 -4.66
CA HIS A 226 -9.82 -3.84 -3.43
C HIS A 226 -8.71 -3.39 -2.47
N GLN A 227 -7.78 -2.55 -2.95
CA GLN A 227 -6.73 -1.93 -2.13
C GLN A 227 -5.95 -2.96 -1.29
N VAL A 228 -5.60 -4.07 -1.94
CA VAL A 228 -4.89 -5.21 -1.33
C VAL A 228 -3.61 -4.76 -0.62
N GLY A 229 -3.24 -5.46 0.45
CA GLY A 229 -2.14 -5.09 1.33
C GLY A 229 -0.77 -5.38 0.74
N GLY A 230 -0.69 -6.36 -0.16
CA GLY A 230 0.55 -6.79 -0.79
C GLY A 230 0.40 -7.91 -1.82
N PHE A 231 1.54 -8.29 -2.38
CA PHE A 231 1.68 -9.31 -3.39
C PHE A 231 2.73 -10.34 -3.01
N ILE A 232 2.49 -11.61 -3.39
CA ILE A 232 3.49 -12.68 -3.44
C ILE A 232 3.78 -13.04 -4.90
N PHE A 233 5.05 -13.12 -5.26
CA PHE A 233 5.48 -13.40 -6.63
C PHE A 233 6.06 -14.82 -6.76
N PHE A 234 5.75 -15.47 -7.88
CA PHE A 234 6.21 -16.81 -8.25
C PHE A 234 7.02 -16.79 -9.55
N SER A 235 7.74 -17.87 -9.84
CA SER A 235 8.63 -17.96 -11.02
C SER A 235 7.91 -17.66 -12.35
N GLU A 236 6.63 -18.02 -12.45
CA GLU A 236 5.78 -17.74 -13.62
C GLU A 236 5.67 -16.23 -13.92
N SER A 237 5.73 -15.41 -12.86
CA SER A 237 5.70 -13.94 -12.92
C SER A 237 7.10 -13.30 -12.99
N LEU A 238 8.18 -14.05 -12.77
CA LEU A 238 9.56 -13.57 -12.62
C LEU A 238 10.51 -14.20 -13.67
N GLN A 239 10.20 -14.02 -14.95
CA GLN A 239 10.85 -14.76 -16.04
C GLN A 239 12.25 -14.24 -16.39
N THR A 240 12.48 -12.92 -16.28
CA THR A 240 13.81 -12.30 -16.50
C THR A 240 13.99 -11.11 -15.57
N SER A 241 15.24 -10.73 -15.29
CA SER A 241 15.53 -9.60 -14.39
C SER A 241 14.92 -8.26 -14.88
N GLU A 242 14.91 -8.00 -16.18
CA GLU A 242 14.31 -6.79 -16.76
C GLU A 242 12.77 -6.79 -16.66
N GLN A 243 12.13 -7.94 -16.97
CA GLN A 243 10.69 -8.08 -16.85
C GLN A 243 10.24 -8.01 -15.38
N MET A 244 10.92 -8.70 -14.47
CA MET A 244 10.67 -8.64 -13.03
C MET A 244 10.71 -7.20 -12.50
N LEU A 245 11.75 -6.44 -12.86
CA LEU A 245 11.85 -5.02 -12.49
C LEU A 245 10.67 -4.20 -13.04
N THR A 246 10.26 -4.48 -14.27
CA THR A 246 9.15 -3.79 -14.94
C THR A 246 7.83 -4.07 -14.23
N LEU A 247 7.51 -5.34 -13.98
CA LEU A 247 6.29 -5.76 -13.28
C LEU A 247 6.19 -5.12 -11.89
N LEU A 248 7.25 -5.19 -11.08
CA LEU A 248 7.28 -4.58 -9.74
C LEU A 248 7.08 -3.07 -9.79
N ASN A 249 7.69 -2.39 -10.77
CA ASN A 249 7.54 -0.96 -10.94
C ASN A 249 6.14 -0.58 -11.40
N ASP A 250 5.50 -1.37 -12.26
CA ASP A 250 4.17 -1.09 -12.76
C ASP A 250 3.11 -1.32 -11.67
N ILE A 251 3.24 -2.37 -10.85
CA ILE A 251 2.42 -2.57 -9.64
C ILE A 251 2.55 -1.39 -8.67
N LYS A 252 3.77 -0.91 -8.42
CA LYS A 252 4.01 0.28 -7.58
C LYS A 252 3.37 1.54 -8.14
N LYS A 253 3.44 1.75 -9.46
CA LYS A 253 2.80 2.89 -10.13
C LYS A 253 1.28 2.82 -10.04
N GLU A 254 0.71 1.63 -10.20
CA GLU A 254 -0.74 1.42 -10.07
C GLU A 254 -1.22 1.75 -8.65
N ASN A 255 -0.43 1.43 -7.63
CA ASN A 255 -0.75 1.73 -6.23
C ASN A 255 -0.57 3.23 -5.86
N THR A 256 -0.18 4.10 -6.79
CA THR A 256 0.03 5.53 -6.51
C THR A 256 -1.21 6.28 -6.06
N GLN A 257 -2.42 5.74 -6.19
CA GLN A 257 -3.64 6.34 -5.65
C GLN A 257 -3.96 5.88 -4.22
N ASN A 258 -3.32 4.80 -3.74
CA ASN A 258 -3.57 4.26 -2.40
C ASN A 258 -2.64 4.89 -1.36
N PRO A 259 -3.11 5.19 -0.13
CA PRO A 259 -2.30 5.83 0.90
C PRO A 259 -1.25 4.91 1.53
N PHE A 260 -1.39 3.60 1.38
CA PHE A 260 -0.50 2.63 1.97
C PHE A 260 0.34 1.93 0.89
N PRO A 261 1.67 1.88 1.04
CA PRO A 261 2.55 1.16 0.14
C PRO A 261 2.30 -0.36 0.21
N LEU A 262 2.60 -1.09 -0.87
CA LEU A 262 2.37 -2.53 -0.94
C LEU A 262 3.50 -3.31 -0.26
N PHE A 263 3.16 -4.42 0.39
CA PHE A 263 4.15 -5.48 0.58
C PHE A 263 4.40 -6.18 -0.75
N LEU A 264 5.66 -6.40 -1.11
CA LEU A 264 6.05 -7.11 -2.31
C LEU A 264 7.00 -8.22 -1.86
N GLY A 265 6.45 -9.43 -1.79
CA GLY A 265 7.08 -10.62 -1.23
C GLY A 265 7.35 -11.72 -2.24
N VAL A 266 8.33 -12.56 -1.96
CA VAL A 266 8.70 -13.71 -2.79
C VAL A 266 9.25 -14.81 -1.89
N ASP A 267 9.14 -16.07 -2.32
CA ASP A 267 9.81 -17.20 -1.66
C ASP A 267 11.24 -17.36 -2.18
N GLN A 268 12.19 -16.54 -1.71
CA GLN A 268 13.59 -16.65 -2.10
C GLN A 268 14.40 -17.33 -0.99
N GLU A 269 14.08 -18.60 -0.73
CA GLU A 269 14.70 -19.41 0.35
C GLU A 269 16.14 -19.85 0.02
N GLY A 270 16.40 -20.09 -1.27
CA GLY A 270 17.59 -20.80 -1.75
C GLY A 270 17.30 -22.23 -2.19
N GLY A 271 18.28 -22.86 -2.85
CA GLY A 271 18.09 -24.21 -3.40
C GLY A 271 16.88 -24.31 -4.33
N GLN A 272 16.07 -25.35 -4.16
CA GLN A 272 14.89 -25.63 -4.99
C GLN A 272 13.77 -24.57 -4.87
N VAL A 273 13.77 -23.77 -3.79
CA VAL A 273 12.81 -22.69 -3.60
C VAL A 273 13.51 -21.34 -3.82
N SER A 274 13.92 -21.15 -5.07
CA SER A 274 14.43 -19.89 -5.60
C SER A 274 13.52 -19.48 -6.76
N ARG A 275 12.92 -18.28 -6.67
CA ARG A 275 11.94 -17.82 -7.67
C ARG A 275 12.55 -16.90 -8.72
N PHE A 276 13.70 -16.32 -8.41
CA PHE A 276 14.39 -15.41 -9.31
C PHE A 276 14.87 -16.11 -10.59
N PRO A 277 14.94 -15.38 -11.71
CA PRO A 277 15.38 -15.91 -13.00
C PRO A 277 16.86 -16.35 -12.98
N ASP A 278 17.22 -17.24 -13.90
CA ASP A 278 18.54 -17.89 -14.00
C ASP A 278 19.73 -16.92 -14.12
N ASP A 279 19.51 -15.68 -14.57
CA ASP A 279 20.56 -14.67 -14.69
C ASP A 279 20.97 -14.07 -13.33
N ILE A 280 20.24 -14.38 -12.26
CA ILE A 280 20.58 -14.02 -10.88
C ILE A 280 20.99 -15.28 -10.13
N LEU A 281 22.21 -15.28 -9.58
CA LEU A 281 22.73 -16.46 -8.90
C LEU A 281 21.91 -16.80 -7.66
N SER A 282 21.51 -18.06 -7.58
CA SER A 282 20.76 -18.63 -6.46
C SER A 282 21.70 -19.06 -5.32
N LEU A 283 21.13 -19.12 -4.12
CA LEU A 283 21.79 -19.65 -2.94
C LEU A 283 21.90 -21.18 -2.95
N PRO A 284 22.82 -21.75 -2.14
CA PRO A 284 22.79 -23.19 -1.83
C PRO A 284 21.50 -23.56 -1.08
N THR A 285 21.27 -24.86 -0.91
CA THR A 285 20.17 -25.37 -0.09
C THR A 285 20.40 -25.02 1.39
N ASN A 286 19.32 -24.90 2.16
CA ASN A 286 19.44 -24.69 3.61
C ASN A 286 20.11 -25.89 4.28
N GLU A 287 19.92 -27.11 3.78
CA GLU A 287 20.66 -28.29 4.25
C GLU A 287 22.17 -28.11 4.09
N GLY A 288 22.61 -27.61 2.93
CA GLY A 288 24.01 -27.32 2.68
C GLY A 288 24.59 -26.26 3.63
N ILE A 289 23.83 -25.20 3.91
CA ILE A 289 24.16 -24.21 4.95
C ILE A 289 24.25 -24.88 6.33
N GLY A 290 23.32 -25.79 6.61
CA GLY A 290 23.26 -26.64 7.79
C GLY A 290 24.51 -27.48 8.00
N MET A 291 24.97 -28.16 6.95
CA MET A 291 26.18 -28.98 6.93
C MET A 291 27.44 -28.15 7.20
N LEU A 292 27.51 -26.93 6.64
CA LEU A 292 28.61 -26.01 6.92
C LEU A 292 28.59 -25.51 8.38
N ASN A 293 27.40 -25.40 9.00
CA ASN A 293 27.20 -25.07 10.42
C ASN A 293 27.95 -23.80 10.86
N ASN A 294 27.89 -22.76 10.02
CA ASN A 294 28.56 -21.48 10.25
C ASN A 294 27.55 -20.34 10.34
N SER A 295 27.36 -19.82 11.55
CA SER A 295 26.44 -18.70 11.83
C SER A 295 26.77 -17.42 11.06
N THR A 296 28.06 -17.09 10.91
CA THR A 296 28.48 -15.90 10.16
C THR A 296 28.12 -16.03 8.69
N PHE A 297 28.36 -17.22 8.12
CA PHE A 297 27.96 -17.52 6.75
C PHE A 297 26.43 -17.42 6.58
N SER A 298 25.65 -17.97 7.51
CA SER A 298 24.18 -17.90 7.48
C SER A 298 23.66 -16.45 7.54
N TYR A 299 24.30 -15.59 8.35
CA TYR A 299 24.00 -14.17 8.36
C TYR A 299 24.30 -13.51 7.01
N GLN A 300 25.48 -13.79 6.42
CA GLN A 300 25.87 -13.25 5.11
C GLN A 300 24.95 -13.74 3.98
N VAL A 301 24.48 -14.99 4.03
CA VAL A 301 23.44 -15.52 3.15
C VAL A 301 22.19 -14.64 3.20
N GLY A 302 21.68 -14.35 4.40
CA GLY A 302 20.54 -13.45 4.56
C GLY A 302 20.82 -12.03 4.05
N GLN A 303 22.05 -11.53 4.21
CA GLN A 303 22.44 -10.22 3.67
C GLN A 303 22.41 -10.22 2.14
N VAL A 304 22.97 -11.22 1.47
CA VAL A 304 22.98 -11.28 0.00
C VAL A 304 21.57 -11.41 -0.56
N LEU A 305 20.71 -12.23 0.06
CA LEU A 305 19.28 -12.28 -0.28
C LEU A 305 18.62 -10.92 -0.18
N GLY A 306 18.76 -10.28 0.99
CA GLY A 306 18.17 -8.97 1.22
C GLY A 306 18.68 -7.91 0.22
N GLU A 307 19.96 -7.97 -0.18
CA GLU A 307 20.53 -7.09 -1.20
C GLU A 307 19.91 -7.34 -2.59
N GLN A 308 19.76 -8.60 -3.00
CA GLN A 308 19.12 -8.97 -4.26
C GLN A 308 17.66 -8.48 -4.30
N LEU A 309 16.88 -8.81 -3.27
CA LEU A 309 15.47 -8.43 -3.13
C LEU A 309 15.28 -6.91 -3.17
N LYS A 310 16.06 -6.19 -2.36
CA LYS A 310 16.01 -4.72 -2.30
C LYS A 310 16.38 -4.07 -3.62
N ALA A 311 17.33 -4.65 -4.36
CA ALA A 311 17.76 -4.11 -5.63
C ALA A 311 16.63 -4.10 -6.66
N PHE A 312 15.76 -5.12 -6.71
CA PHE A 312 14.57 -5.12 -7.56
C PHE A 312 13.38 -4.39 -6.95
N GLY A 313 13.45 -4.09 -5.66
CA GLY A 313 12.45 -3.32 -4.94
C GLY A 313 11.37 -4.17 -4.29
N PHE A 314 11.63 -5.46 -4.06
CA PHE A 314 10.93 -6.24 -3.05
C PHE A 314 11.19 -5.64 -1.67
N ASN A 315 10.28 -5.91 -0.73
CA ASN A 315 10.42 -5.46 0.66
C ASN A 315 10.11 -6.56 1.68
N LEU A 316 9.72 -7.74 1.21
CA LEU A 316 9.36 -8.90 2.01
C LEU A 316 10.02 -10.15 1.40
N ASP A 317 10.51 -11.04 2.24
CA ASP A 317 10.98 -12.37 1.85
C ASP A 317 10.30 -13.40 2.75
N PHE A 318 9.71 -14.41 2.15
CA PHE A 318 9.11 -15.53 2.87
C PHE A 318 10.20 -16.54 3.26
N ALA A 319 11.23 -16.06 3.97
CA ALA A 319 12.35 -16.83 4.48
C ALA A 319 12.77 -16.24 5.83
N PRO A 320 13.40 -17.02 6.74
CA PRO A 320 13.88 -18.39 6.55
C PRO A 320 12.87 -19.49 6.94
N VAL A 321 13.12 -20.70 6.42
CA VAL A 321 12.47 -21.93 6.89
C VAL A 321 13.09 -22.36 8.23
N LEU A 322 12.26 -22.48 9.26
CA LEU A 322 12.61 -22.92 10.61
C LEU A 322 12.06 -24.31 10.94
N ASP A 323 11.54 -25.04 9.95
CA ASP A 323 11.14 -26.42 10.12
C ASP A 323 12.35 -27.30 10.43
N VAL A 324 12.19 -28.18 11.42
CA VAL A 324 13.20 -29.17 11.81
C VAL A 324 12.95 -30.45 11.03
N ASN A 325 13.83 -30.81 10.08
CA ASN A 325 13.66 -31.99 9.24
C ASN A 325 13.92 -33.29 10.03
N SER A 326 13.01 -33.59 10.94
CA SER A 326 13.12 -34.70 11.88
C SER A 326 12.61 -36.04 11.31
N ASN A 327 11.77 -35.98 10.28
CA ASN A 327 11.34 -37.14 9.52
C ASN A 327 12.16 -37.28 8.23
N PRO A 328 13.01 -38.31 8.09
CA PRO A 328 13.80 -38.51 6.87
C PRO A 328 12.95 -38.83 5.63
N ASP A 329 11.69 -39.24 5.80
CA ASP A 329 10.75 -39.50 4.71
C ASP A 329 9.90 -38.26 4.35
N ASN A 330 10.21 -37.07 4.90
CA ASN A 330 9.48 -35.84 4.62
C ASN A 330 9.65 -35.39 3.15
N PRO A 331 8.57 -35.34 2.35
CA PRO A 331 8.69 -35.03 0.93
C PRO A 331 8.78 -33.53 0.61
N VAL A 332 8.48 -32.63 1.57
CA VAL A 332 8.30 -31.19 1.33
C VAL A 332 9.42 -30.34 1.88
N ILE A 333 9.92 -30.65 3.08
CA ILE A 333 10.91 -29.83 3.78
C ILE A 333 12.33 -30.23 3.35
N ASN A 334 12.69 -31.51 3.45
CA ASN A 334 13.97 -32.07 2.97
C ASN A 334 15.18 -31.09 3.04
N ASP A 335 15.67 -30.62 1.88
CA ASP A 335 16.83 -29.74 1.72
C ASP A 335 16.54 -28.24 2.00
N ARG A 336 15.27 -27.88 2.21
CA ARG A 336 14.82 -26.55 2.64
C ARG A 336 15.00 -26.32 4.14
N SER A 337 15.21 -27.38 4.94
CA SER A 337 15.59 -27.23 6.35
C SER A 337 17.09 -27.14 6.51
N PHE A 338 17.55 -26.41 7.53
CA PHE A 338 18.95 -26.45 7.97
C PHE A 338 19.37 -27.79 8.61
N GLY A 339 18.43 -28.70 8.87
CA GLY A 339 18.73 -30.06 9.31
C GLY A 339 17.80 -30.59 10.42
N PRO A 340 18.13 -31.75 11.00
CA PRO A 340 17.28 -32.44 11.97
C PRO A 340 17.45 -31.96 13.43
N ASP A 341 18.45 -31.12 13.72
CA ASP A 341 18.69 -30.61 15.09
C ASP A 341 18.00 -29.26 15.29
N PRO A 342 17.02 -29.13 16.21
CA PRO A 342 16.34 -27.87 16.48
C PRO A 342 17.30 -26.74 16.92
N GLN A 343 18.42 -27.05 17.57
CA GLN A 343 19.39 -26.04 17.99
C GLN A 343 20.21 -25.50 16.81
N LEU A 344 20.53 -26.36 15.84
CA LEU A 344 21.16 -25.98 14.58
C LEU A 344 20.21 -25.09 13.77
N VAL A 345 18.98 -25.53 13.55
CA VAL A 345 17.95 -24.79 12.80
C VAL A 345 17.71 -23.42 13.43
N SER A 346 17.55 -23.36 14.76
CA SER A 346 17.40 -22.08 15.47
C SER A 346 18.56 -21.14 15.18
N ARG A 347 19.80 -21.62 15.34
CA ARG A 347 20.99 -20.78 15.27
C ARG A 347 21.28 -20.28 13.86
N LEU A 348 21.10 -21.10 12.84
CA LEU A 348 21.35 -20.70 11.45
C LEU A 348 20.18 -19.89 10.89
N GLY A 349 18.95 -20.36 11.08
CA GLY A 349 17.75 -19.65 10.65
C GLY A 349 17.65 -18.24 11.24
N ILE A 350 17.92 -18.05 12.54
CA ILE A 350 17.89 -16.71 13.16
C ILE A 350 18.95 -15.78 12.55
N GLU A 351 20.14 -16.28 12.22
CA GLU A 351 21.16 -15.47 11.57
C GLU A 351 20.77 -15.10 10.14
N THR A 352 20.16 -16.02 9.39
CA THR A 352 19.58 -15.72 8.06
C THR A 352 18.48 -14.65 8.15
N MET A 353 17.55 -14.78 9.11
CA MET A 353 16.51 -13.78 9.40
C MET A 353 17.13 -12.41 9.67
N LYS A 354 18.12 -12.33 10.56
CA LYS A 354 18.82 -11.07 10.89
C LYS A 354 19.56 -10.49 9.68
N GLY A 355 20.14 -11.34 8.83
CA GLY A 355 20.78 -10.94 7.58
C GLY A 355 19.80 -10.24 6.64
N ILE A 356 18.63 -10.86 6.41
CA ILE A 356 17.55 -10.29 5.59
C ILE A 356 17.09 -8.94 6.17
N GLN A 357 16.79 -8.91 7.47
CA GLN A 357 16.37 -7.69 8.18
C GLN A 357 17.39 -6.56 8.11
N SER A 358 18.70 -6.88 8.14
CA SER A 358 19.78 -5.89 8.05
C SER A 358 19.75 -5.09 6.75
N GLN A 359 19.15 -5.65 5.69
CA GLN A 359 19.00 -5.00 4.39
C GLN A 359 17.71 -4.18 4.26
N GLN A 360 16.92 -4.06 5.33
CA GLN A 360 15.58 -3.45 5.31
C GLN A 360 14.57 -4.26 4.48
N ILE A 361 14.72 -5.59 4.50
CA ILE A 361 13.72 -6.53 3.97
C ILE A 361 13.07 -7.23 5.16
N MET A 362 11.75 -7.34 5.15
CA MET A 362 11.00 -8.08 6.16
C MET A 362 11.19 -9.58 5.95
N SER A 363 11.42 -10.30 7.04
CA SER A 363 11.59 -11.76 7.04
C SER A 363 10.36 -12.43 7.63
N VAL A 364 9.95 -13.55 7.04
CA VAL A 364 8.86 -14.40 7.53
C VAL A 364 9.41 -15.76 7.94
N ILE A 365 9.35 -16.07 9.24
CA ILE A 365 9.73 -17.40 9.72
C ILE A 365 8.60 -18.40 9.47
N LYS A 366 8.93 -19.59 8.96
CA LYS A 366 7.93 -20.56 8.49
C LYS A 366 8.39 -22.03 8.63
N HIS A 367 7.49 -23.02 8.65
CA HIS A 367 6.03 -22.90 8.61
C HIS A 367 5.47 -23.30 9.97
N PHE A 368 4.97 -22.33 10.74
CA PHE A 368 4.48 -22.57 12.09
C PHE A 368 3.24 -23.48 12.08
N PRO A 369 3.09 -24.45 13.00
CA PRO A 369 3.93 -24.73 14.17
C PRO A 369 5.08 -25.73 13.94
N GLY A 370 5.39 -26.07 12.69
CA GLY A 370 6.47 -26.98 12.29
C GLY A 370 5.98 -28.06 11.32
N HIS A 371 6.49 -28.03 10.08
CA HIS A 371 6.12 -28.95 8.99
C HIS A 371 7.11 -30.11 8.80
N GLY A 372 8.27 -30.05 9.47
CA GLY A 372 9.39 -30.96 9.25
C GLY A 372 9.18 -32.43 9.67
N ASP A 373 8.05 -32.79 10.29
CA ASP A 373 7.69 -34.17 10.64
C ASP A 373 6.50 -34.74 9.83
N THR A 374 6.04 -34.04 8.79
CA THR A 374 4.95 -34.54 7.95
C THR A 374 5.45 -35.58 6.93
N ALA A 375 4.59 -36.54 6.59
CA ALA A 375 4.82 -37.51 5.50
C ALA A 375 3.97 -37.22 4.25
N VAL A 376 3.17 -36.14 4.28
CA VAL A 376 2.20 -35.76 3.26
C VAL A 376 2.44 -34.31 2.86
N ASP A 377 2.39 -34.04 1.56
CA ASP A 377 2.55 -32.70 1.03
C ASP A 377 1.25 -31.89 1.10
N SER A 378 1.29 -30.74 1.77
CA SER A 378 0.16 -29.80 1.91
C SER A 378 -0.32 -29.23 0.58
N HIS A 379 0.50 -29.25 -0.47
CA HIS A 379 0.07 -28.87 -1.83
C HIS A 379 -0.90 -29.90 -2.44
N LEU A 380 -0.93 -31.13 -1.90
CA LEU A 380 -1.71 -32.24 -2.44
C LEU A 380 -2.89 -32.60 -1.52
N GLU A 381 -2.63 -32.77 -0.22
CA GLU A 381 -3.60 -33.21 0.79
C GLU A 381 -3.27 -32.59 2.16
N LEU A 382 -4.22 -32.56 3.09
CA LEU A 382 -4.01 -31.98 4.41
C LEU A 382 -3.07 -32.85 5.27
N PRO A 383 -1.87 -32.39 5.63
CA PRO A 383 -0.96 -33.15 6.50
C PRO A 383 -1.49 -33.20 7.93
N ILE A 384 -1.27 -34.34 8.59
CA ILE A 384 -1.68 -34.58 9.97
C ILE A 384 -0.43 -34.86 10.80
N ILE A 385 -0.30 -34.17 11.94
CA ILE A 385 0.72 -34.45 12.95
C ILE A 385 0.02 -34.92 14.23
N GLU A 386 0.33 -36.14 14.67
CA GLU A 386 -0.20 -36.74 15.90
C GLU A 386 0.76 -36.47 17.08
N LYS A 387 0.90 -35.21 17.47
CA LYS A 387 1.74 -34.78 18.61
C LYS A 387 0.98 -33.87 19.56
N SER A 388 1.29 -34.00 20.85
CA SER A 388 0.89 -33.05 21.87
C SER A 388 1.73 -31.77 21.81
N VAL A 389 1.19 -30.64 22.32
CA VAL A 389 1.96 -29.39 22.47
C VAL A 389 3.28 -29.61 23.23
N LYS A 390 3.28 -30.47 24.27
CA LYS A 390 4.48 -30.76 25.08
C LYS A 390 5.56 -31.53 24.34
N GLU A 391 5.19 -32.28 23.31
CA GLU A 391 6.16 -32.92 22.42
C GLU A 391 6.73 -31.89 21.45
N MET A 392 5.88 -31.05 20.87
CA MET A 392 6.30 -29.99 19.95
C MET A 392 7.20 -28.94 20.61
N GLU A 393 6.96 -28.61 21.89
CA GLU A 393 7.82 -27.75 22.72
C GLU A 393 9.28 -28.26 22.82
N LYS A 394 9.52 -29.55 22.58
CA LYS A 394 10.85 -30.17 22.65
C LYS A 394 11.55 -30.29 21.31
N LEU A 395 10.87 -29.92 20.21
CA LEU A 395 11.40 -30.08 18.86
C LEU A 395 10.95 -28.93 17.96
N GLU A 396 9.75 -28.99 17.40
CA GLU A 396 9.27 -28.08 16.36
C GLU A 396 9.18 -26.62 16.82
N LEU A 397 8.76 -26.37 18.07
CA LEU A 397 8.54 -25.00 18.55
C LEU A 397 9.84 -24.30 19.00
N ILE A 398 10.96 -25.04 19.15
CA ILE A 398 12.22 -24.48 19.65
C ILE A 398 12.75 -23.38 18.72
N PRO A 399 12.87 -23.57 17.39
CA PRO A 399 13.30 -22.51 16.48
C PRO A 399 12.37 -21.30 16.48
N PHE A 400 11.05 -21.50 16.49
CA PHE A 400 10.07 -20.41 16.47
C PHE A 400 10.12 -19.55 17.73
N GLN A 401 10.12 -20.16 18.93
CA GLN A 401 10.22 -19.39 20.18
C GLN A 401 11.48 -18.52 20.19
N LYS A 402 12.62 -19.09 19.80
CA LYS A 402 13.89 -18.35 19.78
C LYS A 402 13.90 -17.24 18.74
N ALA A 403 13.34 -17.46 17.56
CA ALA A 403 13.25 -16.42 16.53
C ALA A 403 12.32 -15.28 16.96
N ILE A 404 11.21 -15.59 17.65
CA ILE A 404 10.33 -14.60 18.26
C ILE A 404 11.09 -13.76 19.30
N ASP A 405 11.83 -14.41 20.21
CA ASP A 405 12.64 -13.74 21.24
C ASP A 405 13.75 -12.84 20.62
N GLU A 406 14.21 -13.19 19.42
CA GLU A 406 15.25 -12.48 18.67
C GLU A 406 14.70 -11.47 17.64
N GLY A 407 13.38 -11.21 17.66
CA GLY A 407 12.77 -10.11 16.91
C GLY A 407 12.24 -10.47 15.52
N ALA A 408 11.69 -11.67 15.35
CA ALA A 408 10.93 -12.02 14.16
C ALA A 408 9.79 -11.02 13.89
N ASP A 409 9.65 -10.57 12.65
CA ASP A 409 8.63 -9.60 12.23
C ASP A 409 7.31 -10.27 11.87
N MET A 410 7.40 -11.39 11.18
CA MET A 410 6.26 -12.12 10.64
C MET A 410 6.42 -13.63 10.87
N VAL A 411 5.29 -14.30 11.08
CA VAL A 411 5.20 -15.77 11.16
C VAL A 411 4.20 -16.25 10.13
N MET A 412 4.60 -17.20 9.29
CA MET A 412 3.69 -17.90 8.38
C MET A 412 3.16 -19.16 9.05
N VAL A 413 1.84 -19.37 9.00
CA VAL A 413 1.17 -20.52 9.62
C VAL A 413 0.74 -21.53 8.56
N ALA A 414 1.23 -22.75 8.71
CA ALA A 414 1.03 -23.86 7.78
C ALA A 414 -0.41 -24.40 7.80
N HIS A 415 -0.79 -25.09 6.72
CA HIS A 415 -2.02 -25.88 6.64
C HIS A 415 -1.79 -27.29 7.19
N ILE A 416 -1.60 -27.44 8.50
CA ILE A 416 -1.37 -28.75 9.16
C ILE A 416 -2.45 -28.99 10.22
N LEU A 417 -3.08 -30.16 10.17
CA LEU A 417 -4.01 -30.59 11.21
C LEU A 417 -3.25 -31.26 12.37
N ILE A 418 -3.53 -30.82 13.59
CA ILE A 418 -2.91 -31.38 14.80
C ILE A 418 -4.05 -31.77 15.75
N PRO A 419 -4.60 -33.01 15.63
CA PRO A 419 -5.83 -33.38 16.33
C PRO A 419 -5.77 -33.25 17.85
N GLU A 420 -4.58 -33.39 18.45
CA GLU A 420 -4.39 -33.21 19.89
C GLU A 420 -4.50 -31.74 20.35
N ILE A 421 -4.28 -30.78 19.44
CA ILE A 421 -4.48 -29.35 19.70
C ILE A 421 -5.89 -28.96 19.24
N ASP A 422 -6.16 -29.15 17.95
CA ASP A 422 -7.44 -28.85 17.34
C ASP A 422 -7.83 -29.89 16.30
N PRO A 423 -8.81 -30.77 16.60
CA PRO A 423 -9.27 -31.76 15.65
C PRO A 423 -10.20 -31.18 14.57
N ALA A 424 -10.66 -29.93 14.73
CA ALA A 424 -11.63 -29.33 13.83
C ALA A 424 -10.99 -28.57 12.66
N TYR A 425 -9.86 -27.90 12.90
CA TYR A 425 -9.28 -26.96 11.94
C TYR A 425 -7.78 -27.16 11.78
N PRO A 426 -7.24 -26.97 10.55
CA PRO A 426 -5.81 -26.86 10.36
C PRO A 426 -5.24 -25.65 11.12
N SER A 427 -3.94 -25.67 11.35
CA SER A 427 -3.21 -24.66 12.13
C SER A 427 -3.48 -23.22 11.66
N SER A 428 -3.53 -22.98 10.35
CA SER A 428 -3.86 -21.68 9.74
C SER A 428 -5.29 -21.18 9.99
N MET A 429 -6.17 -22.00 10.57
CA MET A 429 -7.58 -21.71 10.85
C MET A 429 -7.95 -21.99 12.32
N SER A 430 -6.98 -22.35 13.15
CA SER A 430 -7.21 -22.76 14.54
C SER A 430 -6.84 -21.64 15.52
N GLU A 431 -7.83 -21.17 16.29
CA GLU A 431 -7.62 -20.22 17.38
C GLU A 431 -6.66 -20.78 18.44
N LYS A 432 -6.71 -22.10 18.68
CA LYS A 432 -5.82 -22.78 19.63
C LYS A 432 -4.37 -22.74 19.20
N VAL A 433 -4.09 -22.78 17.91
CA VAL A 433 -2.73 -22.70 17.37
C VAL A 433 -2.29 -21.25 17.24
N ILE A 434 -3.09 -20.39 16.61
CA ILE A 434 -2.66 -19.00 16.32
C ILE A 434 -2.77 -18.12 17.56
N THR A 435 -3.93 -18.07 18.21
CA THR A 435 -4.11 -17.21 19.39
C THR A 435 -3.51 -17.85 20.62
N ASN A 436 -3.95 -19.04 21.04
CA ASN A 436 -3.52 -19.57 22.33
C ASN A 436 -2.05 -19.99 22.37
N LEU A 437 -1.55 -20.66 21.32
CA LEU A 437 -0.15 -21.08 21.28
C LEU A 437 0.76 -19.94 20.82
N LEU A 438 0.60 -19.42 19.59
CA LEU A 438 1.54 -18.44 19.04
C LEU A 438 1.46 -17.06 19.72
N ARG A 439 0.26 -16.47 19.87
CA ARG A 439 0.10 -15.15 20.50
C ARG A 439 0.26 -15.20 22.01
N ASP A 440 -0.47 -16.08 22.70
CA ASP A 440 -0.56 -16.04 24.15
C ASP A 440 0.62 -16.75 24.81
N GLN A 441 0.95 -17.98 24.38
CA GLN A 441 2.00 -18.79 25.02
C GLN A 441 3.41 -18.42 24.54
N LEU A 442 3.63 -18.22 23.24
CA LEU A 442 4.94 -17.81 22.69
C LEU A 442 5.12 -16.28 22.67
N HIS A 443 4.11 -15.51 23.07
CA HIS A 443 4.13 -14.05 23.17
C HIS A 443 4.44 -13.32 21.85
N PHE A 444 4.10 -13.90 20.69
CA PHE A 444 4.36 -13.26 19.41
C PHE A 444 3.43 -12.07 19.18
N THR A 445 4.00 -10.88 18.93
CA THR A 445 3.23 -9.65 18.69
C THR A 445 3.30 -9.13 17.25
N GLY A 446 4.10 -9.74 16.38
CA GLY A 446 4.29 -9.35 14.98
C GLY A 446 3.13 -9.75 14.06
N VAL A 447 3.32 -9.72 12.74
CA VAL A 447 2.26 -10.05 11.78
C VAL A 447 2.15 -11.56 11.59
N VAL A 448 0.94 -12.11 11.71
CA VAL A 448 0.67 -13.52 11.37
C VAL A 448 0.08 -13.58 9.96
N VAL A 449 0.71 -14.34 9.08
CA VAL A 449 0.25 -14.58 7.71
C VAL A 449 -0.06 -16.07 7.52
N THR A 450 -1.11 -16.39 6.77
CA THR A 450 -1.35 -17.79 6.38
C THR A 450 -0.31 -18.25 5.36
N ASP A 451 -0.06 -19.55 5.29
CA ASP A 451 0.39 -20.16 4.04
C ASP A 451 -0.68 -19.96 2.94
N ASP A 452 -0.37 -20.32 1.69
CA ASP A 452 -1.28 -20.05 0.57
C ASP A 452 -2.61 -20.80 0.68
N MET A 453 -3.68 -20.04 0.91
CA MET A 453 -5.03 -20.58 1.09
C MET A 453 -5.55 -21.26 -0.19
N THR A 454 -4.92 -21.07 -1.35
CA THR A 454 -5.29 -21.78 -2.58
C THR A 454 -4.75 -23.21 -2.65
N MET A 455 -3.87 -23.59 -1.73
CA MET A 455 -3.36 -24.97 -1.61
C MET A 455 -4.49 -25.98 -1.36
N LYS A 456 -4.30 -27.20 -1.86
CA LYS A 456 -5.32 -28.26 -1.80
C LYS A 456 -5.64 -28.75 -0.38
N ALA A 457 -4.72 -28.58 0.57
CA ALA A 457 -5.01 -28.82 1.99
C ALA A 457 -6.24 -28.02 2.47
N ILE A 458 -6.47 -26.83 1.91
CA ILE A 458 -7.63 -25.98 2.22
C ILE A 458 -8.74 -26.16 1.17
N THR A 459 -8.45 -25.93 -0.11
CA THR A 459 -9.49 -25.83 -1.15
C THR A 459 -10.24 -27.13 -1.45
N ASN A 460 -9.71 -28.30 -1.04
CA ASN A 460 -10.46 -29.56 -1.13
C ASN A 460 -11.52 -29.73 -0.01
N GLN A 461 -11.45 -28.92 1.06
CA GLN A 461 -12.22 -29.13 2.28
C GLN A 461 -13.06 -27.91 2.68
N TYR A 462 -12.64 -26.71 2.29
CA TYR A 462 -13.25 -25.46 2.70
C TYR A 462 -13.45 -24.54 1.48
N GLU A 463 -14.59 -23.85 1.48
CA GLU A 463 -14.81 -22.71 0.59
C GLU A 463 -13.92 -21.54 1.02
N MET A 464 -13.45 -20.74 0.05
CA MET A 464 -12.42 -19.73 0.31
C MET A 464 -12.91 -18.65 1.29
N GLY A 465 -14.14 -18.17 1.12
CA GLY A 465 -14.74 -17.17 1.99
C GLY A 465 -14.83 -17.63 3.45
N GLU A 466 -15.28 -18.86 3.69
CA GLU A 466 -15.36 -19.46 5.03
C GLU A 466 -13.96 -19.63 5.64
N ALA A 467 -13.01 -20.14 4.85
CA ALA A 467 -11.65 -20.36 5.29
C ALA A 467 -10.95 -19.06 5.70
N ALA A 468 -11.13 -17.98 4.92
CA ALA A 468 -10.60 -16.66 5.22
C ALA A 468 -11.19 -16.08 6.52
N VAL A 469 -12.51 -16.11 6.69
CA VAL A 469 -13.19 -15.63 7.90
C VAL A 469 -12.71 -16.41 9.13
N GLN A 470 -12.65 -17.73 9.03
CA GLN A 470 -12.20 -18.58 10.12
C GLN A 470 -10.73 -18.33 10.49
N SER A 471 -9.85 -18.12 9.51
CA SER A 471 -8.44 -17.78 9.76
C SER A 471 -8.27 -16.43 10.49
N VAL A 472 -9.02 -15.41 10.06
CA VAL A 472 -8.99 -14.08 10.72
C VAL A 472 -9.53 -14.16 12.14
N LYS A 473 -10.63 -14.90 12.36
CA LYS A 473 -11.15 -15.21 13.71
C LYS A 473 -10.10 -15.88 14.58
N ALA A 474 -9.39 -16.87 14.04
CA ALA A 474 -8.37 -17.62 14.75
C ALA A 474 -7.16 -16.77 15.16
N GLY A 475 -6.88 -15.68 14.45
CA GLY A 475 -5.84 -14.71 14.85
C GLY A 475 -4.89 -14.27 13.73
N SER A 476 -5.09 -14.73 12.49
CA SER A 476 -4.29 -14.30 11.33
C SER A 476 -4.50 -12.81 11.05
N ASP A 477 -3.42 -12.10 10.72
CA ASP A 477 -3.49 -10.70 10.29
C ASP A 477 -3.55 -10.57 8.77
N VAL A 478 -2.91 -11.49 8.05
CA VAL A 478 -2.90 -11.54 6.59
C VAL A 478 -3.38 -12.90 6.11
N VAL A 479 -4.31 -12.90 5.15
CA VAL A 479 -4.74 -14.07 4.38
C VAL A 479 -4.06 -14.01 3.03
N LEU A 480 -3.23 -15.01 2.73
CA LEU A 480 -2.48 -15.12 1.48
C LEU A 480 -3.25 -16.00 0.50
N ILE A 481 -3.57 -15.45 -0.68
CA ILE A 481 -4.33 -16.10 -1.75
C ILE A 481 -3.55 -15.90 -3.05
N ALA A 482 -2.58 -16.78 -3.30
CA ALA A 482 -1.60 -16.61 -4.36
C ALA A 482 -2.20 -16.69 -5.78
N HIS A 483 -3.29 -17.44 -5.94
CA HIS A 483 -3.84 -17.81 -7.23
C HIS A 483 -5.35 -17.54 -7.32
N GLU A 484 -5.84 -17.38 -8.54
CA GLU A 484 -7.27 -17.19 -8.86
C GLU A 484 -7.88 -15.92 -8.22
N TYR A 485 -7.91 -14.81 -8.95
CA TYR A 485 -8.43 -13.54 -8.43
C TYR A 485 -9.84 -13.61 -7.84
N ASP A 486 -10.70 -14.46 -8.40
CA ASP A 486 -12.06 -14.64 -7.88
C ASP A 486 -12.07 -15.16 -6.43
N LYS A 487 -11.10 -16.00 -6.05
CA LYS A 487 -10.94 -16.47 -4.66
C LYS A 487 -10.53 -15.34 -3.73
N ALA A 488 -9.66 -14.43 -4.19
CA ALA A 488 -9.28 -13.25 -3.42
C ALA A 488 -10.49 -12.33 -3.20
N LYS A 489 -11.29 -12.09 -4.25
CA LYS A 489 -12.53 -11.30 -4.16
C LYS A 489 -13.56 -11.96 -3.24
N GLU A 490 -13.73 -13.28 -3.33
CA GLU A 490 -14.61 -14.05 -2.46
C GLU A 490 -14.23 -13.89 -0.98
N ALA A 491 -12.93 -14.03 -0.65
CA ALA A 491 -12.43 -13.83 0.70
C ALA A 491 -12.69 -12.41 1.22
N ILE A 492 -12.46 -11.39 0.38
CA ILE A 492 -12.72 -9.98 0.73
C ILE A 492 -14.20 -9.78 1.06
N GLU A 493 -15.11 -10.20 0.17
CA GLU A 493 -16.55 -10.03 0.38
C GLU A 493 -17.04 -10.81 1.61
N ALA A 494 -16.53 -12.02 1.83
CA ALA A 494 -16.87 -12.81 3.01
C ALA A 494 -16.41 -12.15 4.32
N LEU A 495 -15.20 -11.58 4.35
CA LEU A 495 -14.70 -10.84 5.51
C LEU A 495 -15.52 -9.57 5.78
N VAL A 496 -15.87 -8.82 4.73
CA VAL A 496 -16.72 -7.63 4.86
C VAL A 496 -18.08 -8.03 5.44
N HIS A 497 -18.70 -9.06 4.87
CA HIS A 497 -19.99 -9.57 5.32
C HIS A 497 -19.94 -10.08 6.77
N ALA A 498 -18.88 -10.78 7.16
CA ALA A 498 -18.69 -11.26 8.53
C ALA A 498 -18.61 -10.10 9.53
N VAL A 499 -18.01 -8.96 9.15
CA VAL A 499 -17.99 -7.76 9.99
C VAL A 499 -19.37 -7.10 10.06
N GLU A 500 -20.04 -6.94 8.91
CA GLU A 500 -21.37 -6.32 8.83
C GLU A 500 -22.45 -7.09 9.62
N THR A 501 -22.32 -8.42 9.68
CA THR A 501 -23.24 -9.31 10.42
C THR A 501 -22.83 -9.51 11.89
N GLY A 502 -21.66 -9.01 12.30
CA GLY A 502 -21.15 -9.12 13.67
C GLY A 502 -20.50 -10.46 14.01
N GLU A 503 -20.29 -11.33 13.02
CA GLU A 503 -19.51 -12.57 13.16
C GLU A 503 -18.02 -12.28 13.43
N LEU A 504 -17.49 -11.21 12.84
CA LEU A 504 -16.19 -10.61 13.15
C LEU A 504 -16.42 -9.22 13.75
N SER A 505 -15.71 -8.90 14.83
CA SER A 505 -15.72 -7.52 15.34
C SER A 505 -14.77 -6.63 14.53
N GLU A 506 -15.16 -5.37 14.28
CA GLU A 506 -14.25 -4.39 13.67
C GLU A 506 -12.96 -4.21 14.50
N LYS A 507 -13.05 -4.33 15.83
CA LYS A 507 -11.87 -4.31 16.72
C LYS A 507 -10.84 -5.41 16.36
N ARG A 508 -11.31 -6.61 15.99
CA ARG A 508 -10.42 -7.71 15.58
C ARG A 508 -9.68 -7.33 14.29
N ILE A 509 -10.35 -6.70 13.34
CA ILE A 509 -9.75 -6.18 12.11
C ILE A 509 -8.73 -5.07 12.42
N ASP A 510 -9.10 -4.14 13.30
CA ASP A 510 -8.25 -3.05 13.76
C ASP A 510 -6.93 -3.51 14.39
N GLU A 511 -6.98 -4.59 15.18
CA GLU A 511 -5.79 -5.20 15.78
C GLU A 511 -4.82 -5.71 14.71
N SER A 512 -5.32 -6.33 13.64
CA SER A 512 -4.49 -6.84 12.53
C SER A 512 -3.93 -5.73 11.67
N VAL A 513 -4.78 -4.80 11.24
CA VAL A 513 -4.35 -3.69 10.38
C VAL A 513 -3.35 -2.80 11.12
N ARG A 514 -3.49 -2.62 12.44
CA ARG A 514 -2.49 -1.92 13.24
C ARG A 514 -1.10 -2.56 13.12
N ARG A 515 -0.98 -3.88 13.31
CA ARG A 515 0.31 -4.59 13.19
C ARG A 515 0.90 -4.44 11.79
N ILE A 516 0.05 -4.56 10.77
CA ILE A 516 0.44 -4.37 9.37
C ILE A 516 1.00 -2.97 9.14
N LEU A 517 0.28 -1.92 9.55
CA LEU A 517 0.70 -0.54 9.36
C LEU A 517 1.95 -0.18 10.20
N GLU A 518 2.06 -0.72 11.41
CA GLU A 518 3.25 -0.58 12.25
C GLU A 518 4.47 -1.24 11.60
N LEU A 519 4.31 -2.41 10.99
CA LEU A 519 5.38 -3.09 10.27
C LEU A 519 5.80 -2.31 9.01
N LYS A 520 4.84 -1.82 8.21
CA LYS A 520 5.12 -0.95 7.05
C LYS A 520 5.93 0.28 7.47
N ARG A 521 5.61 0.87 8.63
CA ARG A 521 6.36 2.01 9.20
C ARG A 521 7.73 1.64 9.72
N LYS A 522 7.87 0.50 10.42
CA LYS A 522 9.16 0.01 10.94
C LYS A 522 10.21 -0.06 9.83
N TYR A 523 9.80 -0.49 8.64
CA TYR A 523 10.65 -0.62 7.46
C TYR A 523 10.61 0.59 6.51
N ALA A 524 9.80 1.61 6.84
CA ALA A 524 9.62 2.82 6.04
C ALA A 524 9.38 2.52 4.54
N ILE A 525 8.60 1.47 4.23
CA ILE A 525 8.41 1.02 2.84
C ILE A 525 7.70 2.10 2.01
N GLN A 526 8.03 2.15 0.72
CA GLN A 526 7.47 3.12 -0.23
C GLN A 526 7.36 2.47 -1.61
N ASP A 527 6.32 2.84 -2.36
CA ASP A 527 6.14 2.40 -3.75
C ASP A 527 6.94 3.27 -4.73
N GLN A 528 8.19 3.56 -4.42
CA GLN A 528 9.06 4.25 -5.36
C GLN A 528 9.56 3.28 -6.43
N PRO A 529 9.39 3.59 -7.73
CA PRO A 529 9.96 2.78 -8.79
C PRO A 529 11.49 2.73 -8.73
N VAL A 530 12.04 1.54 -8.93
CA VAL A 530 13.48 1.31 -9.06
C VAL A 530 13.90 1.58 -10.49
N LYS A 531 14.93 2.42 -10.68
CA LYS A 531 15.34 2.87 -12.02
C LYS A 531 16.17 1.85 -12.80
N LYS A 532 17.10 1.17 -12.11
CA LYS A 532 18.05 0.25 -12.73
C LYS A 532 18.58 -0.72 -11.67
N VAL A 533 18.77 -1.97 -12.08
CA VAL A 533 19.46 -3.00 -11.30
C VAL A 533 20.79 -3.34 -11.96
N ASP A 534 21.81 -3.58 -11.14
CA ASP A 534 23.13 -4.05 -11.57
C ASP A 534 23.27 -5.53 -11.21
N VAL A 535 22.77 -6.39 -12.10
CA VAL A 535 22.78 -7.86 -11.90
C VAL A 535 24.20 -8.40 -11.76
N GLN A 536 25.17 -7.82 -12.47
CA GLN A 536 26.58 -8.24 -12.37
C GLN A 536 27.13 -7.99 -10.97
N LYS A 537 26.80 -6.85 -10.36
CA LYS A 537 27.19 -6.56 -8.98
C LYS A 537 26.55 -7.54 -7.99
N LEU A 538 25.27 -7.86 -8.17
CA LEU A 538 24.55 -8.81 -7.31
C LEU A 538 25.18 -10.21 -7.39
N ASN A 539 25.43 -10.69 -8.62
CA ASN A 539 26.06 -11.99 -8.82
C ASN A 539 27.49 -12.02 -8.27
N LYS A 540 28.26 -10.94 -8.38
CA LYS A 540 29.59 -10.87 -7.77
C LYS A 540 29.55 -11.00 -6.25
N ALA A 541 28.57 -10.39 -5.57
CA ALA A 541 28.40 -10.54 -4.12
C ALA A 541 28.07 -12.00 -3.75
N MET A 542 27.23 -12.66 -4.55
CA MET A 542 26.94 -14.08 -4.39
C MET A 542 28.18 -14.96 -4.63
N GLU A 543 28.94 -14.73 -5.69
CA GLU A 543 30.18 -15.46 -5.99
C GLU A 543 31.23 -15.30 -4.87
N GLU A 544 31.38 -14.10 -4.32
CA GLU A 544 32.28 -13.84 -3.18
C GLU A 544 31.85 -14.60 -1.93
N LEU A 545 30.55 -14.68 -1.65
CA LEU A 545 30.00 -15.49 -0.56
C LEU A 545 30.25 -16.99 -0.81
N LEU A 546 29.96 -17.47 -2.02
CA LEU A 546 30.09 -18.88 -2.38
C LEU A 546 31.55 -19.38 -2.39
N GLN A 547 32.55 -18.50 -2.50
CA GLN A 547 33.95 -18.90 -2.32
C GLN A 547 34.25 -19.42 -0.91
N GLU A 548 33.48 -19.00 0.10
CA GLU A 548 33.58 -19.51 1.46
C GLU A 548 32.77 -20.82 1.66
N TYR A 549 31.97 -21.20 0.66
CA TYR A 549 31.18 -22.41 0.64
C TYR A 549 31.96 -23.52 -0.08
N PRO A 550 32.37 -24.60 0.61
CA PRO A 550 33.07 -25.69 -0.05
C PRO A 550 32.13 -26.37 -1.07
N GLU A 551 32.47 -26.29 -2.36
CA GLU A 551 31.86 -27.18 -3.36
C GLU A 551 32.23 -28.63 -3.00
N GLU A 552 31.24 -29.52 -2.93
CA GLU A 552 31.45 -30.96 -2.72
C GLU A 552 32.21 -31.64 -3.87
#